data_AF-A0A1F4AUN5-F1
#
_entry.id   AF-A0A1F4AUN5-F1
#
_cell.length_a   1.000
_cell.length_b   1.000
_cell.length_c   1.000
_cell.angle_alpha   90.00
_cell.angle_beta   90.00
_cell.angle_gamma   90.00
#
_symmetry.space_group_name_H-M   'P 1'
#
loop_
_entity.id
_entity.type
_entity.pdbx_description
1 polymer ?
#
loop_
_entity_poly.entity_id
_entity_poly.type
_entity_poly.pdbx_seq_one_letter_code
_entity_poly.pdbx_strand_id
1 'polypeptide(L)'
;MKRRLLLAAIGLAPLLATAHHGWSEYDSTRLLKLSGRILESGYEHPHGFIRLEAAGERWLCVLAPPSRMENRGLPREALAPGANVAVEGYANREKRGEMRAERITAGGRTVELR
;
A
#
# COMPACT_ATOMS: atom_id res chain seq x y z
N MET A 1 -18.86 -48.27 -38.00
CA MET A 1 -19.16 -46.94 -37.41
C MET A 1 -18.90 -47.00 -35.91
N LYS A 2 -17.87 -46.34 -35.38
CA LYS A 2 -17.70 -46.14 -33.92
C LYS A 2 -17.07 -44.76 -33.67
N ARG A 3 -17.92 -43.75 -33.49
CA ARG A 3 -17.53 -42.38 -33.06
C ARG A 3 -17.09 -42.45 -31.60
N ARG A 4 -15.81 -42.21 -31.32
CA ARG A 4 -15.33 -41.97 -29.95
C ARG A 4 -15.45 -40.48 -29.66
N LEU A 5 -16.41 -40.10 -28.83
CA LEU A 5 -16.50 -38.79 -28.20
C LEU A 5 -15.38 -38.71 -27.14
N LEU A 6 -14.37 -37.86 -27.37
CA LEU A 6 -13.41 -37.48 -26.35
C LEU A 6 -13.92 -36.19 -25.69
N LEU A 7 -14.34 -36.33 -24.43
CA LEU A 7 -14.75 -35.24 -23.54
C LEU A 7 -13.52 -34.36 -23.27
N ALA A 8 -13.56 -33.10 -23.69
CA ALA A 8 -12.54 -32.11 -23.33
C ALA A 8 -12.72 -31.73 -21.85
N ALA A 9 -11.82 -32.18 -20.99
CA ALA A 9 -11.74 -31.72 -19.61
C ALA A 9 -11.21 -30.27 -19.61
N ILE A 10 -12.09 -29.30 -19.36
CA ILE A 10 -11.70 -27.92 -19.09
C ILE A 10 -11.06 -27.91 -17.71
N GLY A 11 -9.73 -27.88 -17.68
CA GLY A 11 -8.95 -27.72 -16.46
C GLY A 11 -9.15 -26.32 -15.90
N LEU A 12 -9.81 -26.23 -14.75
CA LEU A 12 -9.86 -25.00 -13.96
C LEU A 12 -8.49 -24.83 -13.29
N ALA A 13 -7.57 -24.12 -13.94
CA ALA A 13 -6.31 -23.75 -13.32
C ALA A 13 -6.61 -22.78 -12.16
N PRO A 14 -6.21 -23.09 -10.92
CA PRO A 14 -6.31 -22.11 -9.84
C PRO A 14 -5.40 -20.94 -10.19
N LEU A 15 -6.00 -19.78 -10.46
CA LEU A 15 -5.28 -18.51 -10.45
C LEU A 15 -4.64 -18.41 -9.06
N LEU A 16 -3.33 -18.53 -9.00
CA LEU A 16 -2.55 -18.31 -7.79
C LEU A 16 -2.83 -16.87 -7.34
N ALA A 17 -3.77 -16.73 -6.41
CA ALA A 17 -3.97 -15.48 -5.70
C ALA A 17 -2.66 -15.18 -4.97
N THR A 18 -1.97 -14.14 -5.41
CA THR A 18 -0.78 -13.62 -4.75
C THR A 18 -1.15 -13.32 -3.30
N ALA A 19 -0.40 -13.82 -2.33
CA ALA A 19 -0.69 -13.63 -0.92
C ALA A 19 -0.94 -12.14 -0.62
N HIS A 20 -2.15 -11.82 -0.10
CA HIS A 20 -2.41 -10.52 0.50
C HIS A 20 -1.73 -10.52 1.87
N HIS A 21 -0.46 -10.13 1.89
CA HIS A 21 0.33 -10.09 3.10
C HIS A 21 -0.34 -9.17 4.15
N GLY A 22 -0.64 -9.74 5.32
CA GLY A 22 -1.37 -9.06 6.39
C GLY A 22 -0.50 -8.15 7.24
N TRP A 23 -1.12 -7.47 8.21
CA TRP A 23 -0.42 -6.54 9.12
C TRP A 23 0.66 -7.19 10.00
N SER A 24 0.75 -8.52 10.05
CA SER A 24 1.77 -9.26 10.82
C SER A 24 3.19 -9.09 10.28
N GLU A 25 3.36 -8.67 9.02
CA GLU A 25 4.69 -8.40 8.42
C GLU A 25 5.37 -7.16 9.00
N TYR A 26 4.63 -6.33 9.73
CA TYR A 26 5.12 -5.08 10.26
C TYR A 26 5.44 -5.21 11.75
N ASP A 27 6.50 -4.54 12.19
CA ASP A 27 6.88 -4.51 13.60
C ASP A 27 6.07 -3.46 14.35
N SER A 28 4.93 -3.87 14.92
CA SER A 28 4.06 -2.98 15.70
C SER A 28 4.66 -2.49 17.02
N THR A 29 5.86 -2.95 17.40
CA THR A 29 6.54 -2.48 18.61
C THR A 29 7.38 -1.23 18.36
N ARG A 30 7.64 -0.90 17.09
CA ARG A 30 8.52 0.19 16.70
C ARG A 30 7.84 1.17 15.74
N LEU A 31 7.29 2.25 16.30
CA LEU A 31 6.73 3.34 15.51
C LEU A 31 7.86 4.11 14.81
N LEU A 32 7.73 4.25 13.50
CA LEU A 32 8.56 5.06 12.62
C LEU A 32 7.81 6.35 12.26
N LYS A 33 8.53 7.47 12.23
CA LYS A 33 8.05 8.76 11.73
C LYS A 33 8.96 9.23 10.63
N LEU A 34 8.42 9.44 9.44
CA LEU A 34 9.14 9.94 8.28
C LEU A 34 8.52 11.26 7.83
N SER A 35 9.34 12.18 7.35
CA SER A 35 8.89 13.41 6.71
C SER A 35 9.72 13.62 5.46
N GLY A 36 9.07 13.92 4.35
CA GLY A 36 9.74 13.91 3.07
C GLY A 36 8.85 14.28 1.90
N ARG A 37 9.43 14.17 0.70
CA ARG A 37 8.78 14.49 -0.56
C ARG A 37 8.26 13.24 -1.23
N ILE A 38 7.02 13.27 -1.71
CA ILE A 38 6.45 12.18 -2.50
C ILE A 38 7.14 12.14 -3.87
N LEU A 39 7.72 11.00 -4.21
CA LEU A 39 8.29 10.70 -5.52
C LEU A 39 7.23 10.10 -6.46
N GLU A 40 6.35 9.27 -5.90
CA GLU A 40 5.32 8.55 -6.64
C GLU A 40 4.17 8.22 -5.71
N SER A 41 2.96 8.12 -6.25
CA SER A 41 1.78 7.69 -5.53
C SER A 41 0.97 6.70 -6.36
N GLY A 42 0.59 5.58 -5.76
CA GLY A 42 -0.44 4.70 -6.29
C GLY A 42 -1.70 4.82 -5.47
N TYR A 43 -2.83 4.88 -6.15
CA TYR A 43 -4.14 5.03 -5.52
C TYR A 43 -5.07 4.02 -6.17
N GLU A 44 -4.76 2.76 -5.90
CA GLU A 44 -5.36 1.57 -6.48
C GLU A 44 -5.94 0.69 -5.37
N HIS A 45 -6.73 -0.33 -5.74
CA HIS A 45 -7.22 -1.32 -4.79
C HIS A 45 -6.26 -2.51 -4.72
N PRO A 46 -6.05 -3.14 -3.55
CA PRO A 46 -6.79 -2.92 -2.29
C PRO A 46 -6.25 -1.80 -1.38
N HIS A 47 -5.03 -1.29 -1.63
CA HIS A 47 -4.40 -0.25 -0.81
C HIS A 47 -3.71 0.80 -1.68
N GLY A 48 -3.75 2.06 -1.24
CA GLY A 48 -2.88 3.08 -1.80
C GLY A 48 -1.43 2.93 -1.32
N PHE A 49 -0.52 3.62 -1.99
CA PHE A 49 0.88 3.74 -1.56
C PHE A 49 1.45 5.11 -1.95
N ILE A 50 2.53 5.49 -1.27
CA ILE A 50 3.45 6.53 -1.75
C ILE A 50 4.89 6.02 -1.68
N ARG A 51 5.73 6.43 -2.64
CA ARG A 51 7.19 6.37 -2.50
C ARG A 51 7.66 7.72 -1.99
N LEU A 52 8.27 7.74 -0.81
CA LEU A 52 8.70 8.92 -0.09
C LEU A 52 10.23 9.02 -0.08
N GLU A 53 10.77 10.18 -0.41
CA GLU A 53 12.17 10.51 -0.16
C GLU A 53 12.29 11.20 1.19
N ALA A 54 12.90 10.53 2.18
CA ALA A 54 13.04 11.02 3.54
C ALA A 54 14.45 10.70 4.07
N ALA A 55 15.13 11.71 4.63
CA ALA A 55 16.49 11.60 5.18
C ALA A 55 17.52 10.95 4.23
N GLY A 56 17.41 11.17 2.92
CA GLY A 56 18.30 10.58 1.91
C GLY A 56 17.97 9.13 1.52
N GLU A 57 16.93 8.54 2.11
CA GLU A 57 16.44 7.20 1.78
C GLU A 57 15.09 7.25 1.05
N ARG A 58 14.79 6.17 0.31
CA ARG A 58 13.51 5.97 -0.35
C ARG A 58 12.67 4.96 0.42
N TRP A 59 11.46 5.34 0.75
CA TRP A 59 10.52 4.55 1.52
C TRP A 59 9.26 4.25 0.70
N LEU A 60 8.83 3.00 0.67
CA LEU A 60 7.48 2.61 0.28
C LEU A 60 6.58 2.69 1.51
N CYS A 61 5.66 3.66 1.53
CA CYS A 61 4.63 3.75 2.55
C CYS A 61 3.34 3.14 2.00
N VAL A 62 2.97 1.96 2.49
CA VAL A 62 1.68 1.33 2.22
C VAL A 62 0.61 2.07 3.03
N LEU A 63 -0.38 2.61 2.35
CA LEU A 63 -1.46 3.41 2.93
C LEU A 63 -2.73 2.57 3.14
N ALA A 64 -3.83 3.23 3.52
CA ALA A 64 -5.14 2.62 3.58
C ALA A 64 -5.75 2.38 2.18
N PRO A 65 -6.86 1.63 2.11
CA PRO A 65 -7.69 1.60 0.90
C PRO A 65 -8.13 3.02 0.48
N PRO A 66 -8.13 3.33 -0.83
CA PRO A 66 -8.61 4.59 -1.41
C PRO A 66 -9.87 5.16 -0.75
N SER A 67 -10.94 4.35 -0.66
CA SER A 67 -12.22 4.79 -0.10
C SER A 67 -12.12 5.22 1.36
N ARG A 68 -11.27 4.59 2.17
CA ARG A 68 -11.03 5.01 3.56
C ARG A 68 -10.31 6.35 3.61
N MET A 69 -9.30 6.54 2.77
CA MET A 69 -8.53 7.78 2.71
C MET A 69 -9.44 8.95 2.32
N GLU A 70 -10.19 8.80 1.23
CA GLU A 70 -11.20 9.78 0.79
C GLU A 70 -12.20 10.12 1.88
N ASN A 71 -12.84 9.10 2.48
CA ASN A 71 -13.86 9.30 3.52
C ASN A 71 -13.31 9.99 4.78
N ARG A 72 -12.00 9.96 5.01
CA ARG A 72 -11.34 10.63 6.15
C ARG A 72 -10.69 11.97 5.77
N GLY A 73 -10.85 12.40 4.53
CA GLY A 73 -10.37 13.69 4.03
C GLY A 73 -8.92 13.70 3.59
N LEU A 74 -8.40 12.58 3.09
CA LEU A 74 -7.15 12.49 2.35
C LEU A 74 -7.45 12.21 0.87
N PRO A 75 -7.68 13.26 0.05
CA PRO A 75 -7.99 13.09 -1.36
C PRO A 75 -6.71 12.74 -2.15
N ARG A 76 -6.86 12.17 -3.35
CA ARG A 76 -5.75 11.75 -4.22
C ARG A 76 -4.75 12.88 -4.47
N GLU A 77 -5.22 14.10 -4.65
CA GLU A 77 -4.42 15.28 -4.97
C GLU A 77 -3.44 15.63 -3.83
N ALA A 78 -3.81 15.30 -2.59
CA ALA A 78 -2.92 15.49 -1.42
C ALA A 78 -1.71 14.54 -1.43
N LEU A 79 -1.74 13.51 -2.29
CA LEU A 79 -0.68 12.51 -2.45
C LEU A 79 0.11 12.72 -3.75
N ALA A 80 -0.09 13.81 -4.47
CA ALA A 80 0.59 14.03 -5.74
C ALA A 80 2.13 14.05 -5.59
N PRO A 81 2.89 13.53 -6.58
CA PRO A 81 4.33 13.68 -6.62
C PRO A 81 4.78 15.13 -6.46
N GLY A 82 5.80 15.35 -5.64
CA GLY A 82 6.30 16.67 -5.26
C GLY A 82 5.71 17.23 -3.96
N ALA A 83 4.57 16.71 -3.48
CA ALA A 83 4.02 17.12 -2.19
C ALA A 83 4.92 16.69 -1.02
N ASN A 84 5.00 17.53 0.01
CA ASN A 84 5.66 17.20 1.27
C ASN A 84 4.64 16.67 2.28
N VAL A 85 4.95 15.52 2.86
CA VAL A 85 4.09 14.85 3.84
C VAL A 85 4.89 14.32 5.01
N ALA A 86 4.22 14.10 6.14
CA ALA A 86 4.74 13.31 7.25
C ALA A 86 3.92 12.02 7.39
N VAL A 87 4.58 10.89 7.58
CA VAL A 87 3.95 9.57 7.71
C VAL A 87 4.41 8.94 9.01
N GLU A 88 3.46 8.44 9.79
CA GLU A 88 3.73 7.60 10.97
C GLU A 88 3.24 6.19 10.72
N GLY A 89 3.98 5.19 11.21
CA GLY A 89 3.60 3.81 11.01
C GLY A 89 4.68 2.83 11.44
N TYR A 90 4.63 1.62 10.92
CA TYR A 90 5.49 0.52 11.37
C TYR A 90 6.31 -0.01 10.20
N ALA A 91 7.61 -0.19 10.42
CA ALA A 91 8.49 -0.76 9.40
C ALA A 91 8.15 -2.23 9.13
N ASN A 92 8.32 -2.66 7.89
CA ASN A 92 8.27 -4.08 7.55
C ASN A 92 9.46 -4.79 8.22
N ARG A 93 9.24 -6.01 8.72
CA ARG A 93 10.26 -6.82 9.43
C ARG A 93 11.38 -7.29 8.51
N GLU A 94 11.10 -7.49 7.23
CA GLU A 94 12.03 -8.08 6.26
C GLU A 94 12.35 -7.11 5.12
N LYS A 95 11.36 -6.37 4.62
CA LYS A 95 11.52 -5.45 3.50
C LYS A 95 12.03 -4.09 3.99
N ARG A 96 13.34 -3.90 3.90
CA ARG A 96 13.97 -2.60 4.19
C ARG A 96 13.37 -1.50 3.32
N GLY A 97 13.12 -0.35 3.93
CA GLY A 97 12.51 0.79 3.24
C GLY A 97 11.01 0.63 2.98
N GLU A 98 10.33 -0.36 3.55
CA GLU A 98 8.86 -0.44 3.51
C GLU A 98 8.28 -0.16 4.90
N MET A 99 7.18 0.59 4.93
CA MET A 99 6.38 0.78 6.14
C MET A 99 4.89 0.70 5.83
N ARG A 100 4.12 0.27 6.81
CA ARG A 100 2.67 0.44 6.84
C ARG A 100 2.34 1.72 7.57
N ALA A 101 1.64 2.62 6.91
CA ALA A 101 1.21 3.88 7.49
C ALA A 101 -0.01 3.70 8.40
N GLU A 102 0.07 4.27 9.60
CA GLU A 102 -1.03 4.43 10.54
C GLU A 102 -1.64 5.83 10.43
N ARG A 103 -0.81 6.83 10.15
CA ARG A 103 -1.20 8.23 9.94
C ARG A 103 -0.41 8.85 8.81
N ILE A 104 -1.02 9.81 8.14
CA ILE A 104 -0.35 10.72 7.22
C ILE A 104 -0.80 12.15 7.48
N THR A 105 0.14 13.07 7.46
CA THR A 105 -0.10 14.51 7.53
C THR A 105 0.25 15.14 6.19
N ALA A 106 -0.75 15.70 5.52
CA ALA A 106 -0.62 16.38 4.25
C ALA A 106 -1.33 17.74 4.34
N GLY A 107 -0.69 18.82 3.86
CA GLY A 107 -1.27 20.17 3.92
C GLY A 107 -1.65 20.63 5.33
N GLY A 108 -0.92 20.20 6.36
CA GLY A 108 -1.20 20.53 7.77
C GLY A 108 -2.33 19.74 8.42
N ARG A 109 -2.97 18.81 7.71
CA ARG A 109 -4.03 17.94 8.24
C ARG A 109 -3.52 16.52 8.41
N THR A 110 -3.66 15.97 9.61
CA THR A 110 -3.40 14.56 9.89
C THR A 110 -4.64 13.71 9.63
N VAL A 111 -4.46 12.60 8.93
CA VAL A 111 -5.50 11.62 8.61
C VAL A 111 -5.07 10.26 9.15
N GLU A 112 -5.95 9.65 9.96
CA GLU A 112 -5.81 8.29 10.45
C GLU A 112 -6.09 7.30 9.32
N LEU A 113 -5.24 6.31 9.14
CA LEU A 113 -5.32 5.30 8.07
C LEU A 113 -5.79 3.93 8.59
N ARG A 114 -5.67 3.66 9.89
CA ARG A 114 -6.14 2.41 10.51
C ARG A 114 -7.61 2.41 10.93
#